data_AF-A0A1L3FAR1-F1
#
_entry.id   AF-A0A1L3FAR1-F1
#
_cell.length_a   1.000
_cell.length_b   1.000
_cell.length_c   1.000
_cell.angle_alpha   90.00
_cell.angle_beta   90.00
_cell.angle_gamma   90.00
#
_symmetry.space_group_name_H-M   'P 1'
#
loop_
_entity.id
_entity.type
_entity.pdbx_description
1 polymer ?
#
loop_
_entity_poly.entity_id
_entity_poly.type
_entity_poly.pdbx_seq_one_letter_code
_entity_poly.pdbx_strand_id
1 'polypeptide(L)'
;MLAGNEEDMANLVRDNPAAIAIYLSDNFEENEILKAKTALSLVTRAHNVQILARDAGLRRDTLYRTFGGRIDPQLSRVLRLLEALNVKARVTPASRIASPSAIATRLSQAFAFDDPTDTIRELSTVVKSQNVTSLARELGIMRTTVYKTFGGTVDPQLSRVLSLFETFRVRLEVVPSTEPKARPPRPKLGRPRKTLVERP
;
A
#
# COMPACT_ATOMS: atom_id res chain seq x y z
N MET A 1 -17.23 10.15 19.55
CA MET A 1 -15.81 10.04 19.97
C MET A 1 -14.90 9.48 18.87
N LEU A 2 -15.35 8.53 18.02
CA LEU A 2 -14.52 7.97 16.92
C LEU A 2 -14.10 8.98 15.81
N ALA A 3 -14.94 9.97 15.51
CA ALA A 3 -14.65 10.96 14.46
C ALA A 3 -13.47 11.91 14.81
N GLY A 4 -13.25 12.20 16.10
CA GLY A 4 -12.12 13.03 16.54
C GLY A 4 -10.79 12.33 16.27
N ASN A 5 -10.71 11.03 16.57
CA ASN A 5 -9.51 10.24 16.33
C ASN A 5 -9.14 10.13 14.83
N GLU A 6 -10.13 10.06 13.92
CA GLU A 6 -9.87 10.00 12.47
C GLU A 6 -9.36 11.34 11.93
N GLU A 7 -9.93 12.46 12.37
CA GLU A 7 -9.52 13.80 11.94
C GLU A 7 -8.11 14.15 12.45
N ASP A 8 -7.80 13.81 13.71
CA ASP A 8 -6.47 13.98 14.29
C ASP A 8 -5.42 13.17 13.52
N MET A 9 -5.71 11.91 13.21
CA MET A 9 -4.82 11.06 12.41
C MET A 9 -4.66 11.58 10.98
N ALA A 10 -5.74 12.05 10.34
CA ALA A 10 -5.68 12.65 9.01
C ALA A 10 -4.78 13.91 8.99
N ASN A 11 -4.78 14.69 10.07
CA ASN A 11 -3.88 15.83 10.20
C ASN A 11 -2.43 15.41 10.42
N LEU A 12 -2.19 14.37 11.22
CA LEU A 12 -0.85 13.83 11.50
C LEU A 12 -0.15 13.30 10.25
N VAL A 13 -0.87 12.60 9.37
CA VAL A 13 -0.31 12.00 8.15
C VAL A 13 -0.27 12.96 6.94
N ARG A 14 -0.79 14.18 7.08
CA ARG A 14 -0.86 15.16 5.97
C ARG A 14 0.53 15.69 5.64
N ASP A 15 0.98 15.44 4.41
CA ASP A 15 2.28 15.90 3.87
C ASP A 15 3.47 15.55 4.79
N ASN A 16 3.35 14.46 5.56
CA ASN A 16 4.36 13.98 6.49
C ASN A 16 4.73 12.52 6.17
N PRO A 17 5.73 12.28 5.31
CA PRO A 17 6.14 10.94 4.91
C PRO A 17 6.52 10.03 6.09
N ALA A 18 7.11 10.58 7.15
CA ALA A 18 7.46 9.80 8.35
C ALA A 18 6.21 9.29 9.08
N ALA A 19 5.23 10.16 9.29
CA ALA A 19 3.95 9.78 9.90
C ALA A 19 3.16 8.79 9.03
N ILE A 20 3.14 9.00 7.71
CA ILE A 20 2.52 8.07 6.74
C ILE A 20 3.19 6.70 6.84
N ALA A 21 4.52 6.65 6.87
CA ALA A 21 5.30 5.42 6.93
C ALA A 21 4.98 4.61 8.19
N ILE A 22 4.97 5.25 9.36
CA ILE A 22 4.60 4.61 10.63
C ILE A 22 3.17 4.08 10.56
N TYR A 23 2.21 4.97 10.23
CA TYR A 23 0.79 4.63 10.23
C TYR A 23 0.46 3.49 9.25
N LEU A 24 0.99 3.53 8.03
CA LEU A 24 0.76 2.46 7.07
C LEU A 24 1.45 1.16 7.49
N SER A 25 2.67 1.20 8.02
CA SER A 25 3.36 0.00 8.51
C SER A 25 2.57 -0.73 9.58
N ASP A 26 2.00 0.00 10.55
CA ASP A 26 1.16 -0.58 11.60
C ASP A 26 -0.10 -1.24 11.00
N ASN A 27 -0.69 -0.63 9.97
CA ASN A 27 -1.89 -1.17 9.32
C ASN A 27 -1.61 -2.29 8.30
N PHE A 28 -0.35 -2.50 7.92
CA PHE A 28 0.10 -3.62 7.10
C PHE A 28 0.67 -4.78 7.94
N GLU A 29 0.86 -4.59 9.25
CA GLU A 29 1.54 -5.52 10.15
C GLU A 29 0.97 -6.94 10.11
N GLU A 30 -0.35 -7.06 10.07
CA GLU A 30 -1.08 -8.33 10.15
C GLU A 30 -1.49 -8.89 8.78
N ASN A 31 -1.01 -8.30 7.67
CA ASN A 31 -1.41 -8.68 6.30
C ASN A 31 -2.95 -8.66 6.07
N GLU A 32 -3.69 -7.82 6.82
CA GLU A 32 -5.14 -7.75 6.75
C GLU A 32 -5.63 -6.70 5.73
N ILE A 33 -6.35 -7.15 4.70
CA ILE A 33 -6.80 -6.26 3.62
C ILE A 33 -7.74 -5.15 4.08
N LEU A 34 -8.60 -5.39 5.09
CA LEU A 34 -9.55 -4.38 5.57
C LEU A 34 -8.83 -3.23 6.29
N LYS A 35 -7.85 -3.55 7.16
CA LYS A 35 -6.96 -2.56 7.80
C LYS A 35 -6.17 -1.78 6.75
N ALA A 36 -5.50 -2.49 5.84
CA ALA A 36 -4.72 -1.87 4.75
C ALA A 36 -5.56 -0.90 3.91
N LYS A 37 -6.75 -1.31 3.45
CA LYS A 37 -7.65 -0.46 2.65
C LYS A 37 -8.12 0.78 3.42
N THR A 38 -8.46 0.61 4.69
CA THR A 38 -8.92 1.69 5.55
C THR A 38 -7.81 2.73 5.73
N ALA A 39 -6.60 2.28 6.04
CA ALA A 39 -5.44 3.13 6.20
C ALA A 39 -5.06 3.87 4.91
N LEU A 40 -5.01 3.16 3.77
CA LEU A 40 -4.77 3.77 2.46
C LEU A 40 -5.83 4.82 2.11
N SER A 41 -7.10 4.57 2.45
CA SER A 41 -8.19 5.52 2.27
C SER A 41 -8.03 6.76 3.14
N LEU A 42 -7.71 6.61 4.42
CA LEU A 42 -7.47 7.73 5.33
C LEU A 42 -6.33 8.61 4.83
N VAL A 43 -5.17 8.00 4.53
CA VAL A 43 -4.00 8.73 4.01
C VAL A 43 -4.34 9.43 2.69
N THR A 44 -5.05 8.78 1.77
CA THR A 44 -5.48 9.42 0.51
C THR A 44 -6.36 10.64 0.76
N ARG A 45 -7.32 10.54 1.68
CA ARG A 45 -8.26 11.64 2.02
C ARG A 45 -7.60 12.79 2.77
N ALA A 46 -6.52 12.53 3.50
CA ALA A 46 -5.73 13.57 4.16
C ALA A 46 -5.06 14.53 3.16
N HIS A 47 -4.91 14.16 1.90
CA HIS A 47 -4.17 14.92 0.89
C HIS A 47 -5.08 15.60 -0.15
N ASN A 48 -4.50 16.55 -0.89
CA ASN A 48 -5.16 17.09 -2.09
C ASN A 48 -5.20 16.01 -3.17
N VAL A 49 -6.35 15.35 -3.29
CA VAL A 49 -6.56 14.20 -4.18
C VAL A 49 -6.28 14.53 -5.65
N GLN A 50 -6.50 15.77 -6.10
CA GLN A 50 -6.20 16.14 -7.49
C GLN A 50 -4.69 16.13 -7.77
N ILE A 51 -3.89 16.64 -6.84
CA ILE A 51 -2.43 16.62 -6.95
C ILE A 51 -1.92 15.20 -6.76
N LEU A 52 -2.43 14.48 -5.77
CA LEU A 52 -2.02 13.11 -5.48
C LEU A 52 -2.30 12.17 -6.67
N ALA A 53 -3.45 12.32 -7.34
CA ALA A 53 -3.76 11.56 -8.54
C ALA A 53 -2.77 11.86 -9.68
N ARG A 54 -2.45 13.15 -9.90
CA ARG A 54 -1.44 13.56 -10.90
C ARG A 54 -0.07 12.96 -10.59
N ASP A 55 0.38 13.09 -9.34
CA ASP A 55 1.69 12.59 -8.88
C ASP A 55 1.78 11.06 -9.04
N ALA A 56 0.68 10.33 -8.80
CA ALA A 56 0.59 8.88 -8.97
C ALA A 56 0.41 8.44 -10.44
N GLY A 57 0.29 9.38 -11.39
CA GLY A 57 -0.02 9.09 -12.79
C GLY A 57 -1.40 8.47 -13.00
N LEU A 58 -2.36 8.78 -12.12
CA LEU A 58 -3.72 8.26 -12.14
C LEU A 58 -4.72 9.39 -12.45
N ARG A 59 -5.84 9.03 -13.09
CA ARG A 59 -6.98 9.96 -13.16
C ARG A 59 -7.61 10.12 -11.78
N ARG A 60 -8.12 11.31 -11.48
CA ARG A 60 -8.74 11.64 -10.18
C ARG A 60 -9.88 10.69 -9.82
N ASP A 61 -10.76 10.37 -10.77
CA ASP A 61 -11.86 9.42 -10.59
C ASP A 61 -11.35 8.00 -10.29
N THR A 62 -10.28 7.57 -10.98
CA THR A 62 -9.61 6.29 -10.73
C THR A 62 -9.02 6.24 -9.31
N LEU A 63 -8.37 7.32 -8.86
CA LEU A 63 -7.81 7.38 -7.51
C LEU A 63 -8.93 7.24 -6.45
N TYR A 64 -10.01 8.02 -6.58
CA TYR A 64 -11.15 7.95 -5.66
C TYR A 64 -11.81 6.58 -5.64
N ARG A 65 -12.03 5.97 -6.81
CA ARG A 65 -12.65 4.64 -6.90
C ARG A 65 -11.75 3.59 -6.26
N THR A 66 -10.43 3.69 -6.47
CA THR A 66 -9.44 2.72 -5.99
C THR A 66 -9.20 2.83 -4.49
N PHE A 67 -8.92 4.03 -4.00
CA PHE A 67 -8.52 4.27 -2.62
C PHE A 67 -9.64 4.87 -1.77
N GLY A 68 -10.89 4.81 -2.24
CA GLY A 68 -12.06 5.19 -1.44
C GLY A 68 -12.47 4.17 -0.36
N GLY A 69 -11.73 3.07 -0.23
CA GLY A 69 -11.97 1.99 0.76
C GLY A 69 -12.91 0.87 0.28
N ARG A 70 -13.52 0.99 -0.91
CA ARG A 70 -14.54 0.04 -1.39
C ARG A 70 -13.95 -1.14 -2.17
N ILE A 71 -13.05 -0.87 -3.12
CA ILE A 71 -12.47 -1.94 -3.97
C ILE A 71 -11.14 -2.45 -3.40
N ASP A 72 -10.78 -3.66 -3.78
CA ASP A 72 -9.43 -4.19 -3.55
C ASP A 72 -8.47 -3.60 -4.61
N PRO A 73 -7.50 -2.76 -4.22
CA PRO A 73 -6.60 -2.12 -5.17
C PRO A 73 -5.64 -3.14 -5.78
N GLN A 74 -5.23 -2.87 -7.02
CA GLN A 74 -4.10 -3.58 -7.63
C GLN A 74 -2.79 -3.17 -6.97
N LEU A 75 -1.83 -4.08 -6.86
CA LEU A 75 -0.52 -3.83 -6.27
C LEU A 75 0.17 -2.63 -6.94
N SER A 76 0.17 -2.56 -8.28
CA SER A 76 0.82 -1.45 -8.99
C SER A 76 0.27 -0.07 -8.62
N ARG A 77 -1.04 0.03 -8.36
CA ARG A 77 -1.67 1.27 -7.94
C ARG A 77 -1.24 1.65 -6.53
N VAL A 78 -1.14 0.67 -5.63
CA VAL A 78 -0.66 0.89 -4.26
C VAL A 78 0.77 1.43 -4.30
N LEU A 79 1.67 0.81 -5.06
CA LEU A 79 3.06 1.26 -5.19
C LEU A 79 3.15 2.69 -5.73
N ARG A 80 2.39 3.02 -6.79
CA ARG A 80 2.31 4.40 -7.33
C ARG A 80 1.76 5.41 -6.33
N LEU A 81 0.79 5.01 -5.51
CA LEU A 81 0.26 5.86 -4.44
C LEU A 81 1.34 6.14 -3.38
N LEU A 82 2.07 5.12 -2.95
CA LEU A 82 3.17 5.26 -1.98
C LEU A 82 4.26 6.19 -2.53
N GLU A 83 4.67 5.98 -3.79
CA GLU A 83 5.63 6.87 -4.47
C GLU A 83 5.10 8.32 -4.48
N ALA A 84 3.83 8.53 -4.84
CA ALA A 84 3.16 9.84 -4.81
C ALA A 84 2.98 10.42 -3.40
N LEU A 85 3.29 9.67 -2.35
CA LEU A 85 3.33 10.12 -0.95
C LEU A 85 4.76 10.26 -0.40
N ASN A 86 5.79 10.05 -1.24
CA ASN A 86 7.21 10.06 -0.84
C ASN A 86 7.53 8.99 0.21
N VAL A 87 6.85 7.85 0.13
CA VAL A 87 7.15 6.66 0.93
C VAL A 87 7.33 5.47 -0.01
N LYS A 88 8.06 4.45 0.42
CA LYS A 88 8.30 3.23 -0.33
C LYS A 88 7.85 2.02 0.48
N ALA A 89 7.48 0.96 -0.22
CA ALA A 89 7.25 -0.33 0.40
C ALA A 89 8.57 -1.11 0.50
N ARG A 90 8.71 -1.85 1.59
CA ARG A 90 9.76 -2.84 1.84
C ARG A 90 9.11 -4.11 2.35
N VAL A 91 9.73 -5.26 2.12
CA VAL A 91 9.23 -6.55 2.60
C VAL A 91 10.08 -7.08 3.74
N THR A 92 9.54 -7.10 4.95
CA THR A 92 10.28 -7.56 6.14
C THR A 92 9.70 -8.86 6.69
N PRO A 93 10.47 -9.62 7.49
CA PRO A 93 9.91 -10.72 8.26
C PRO A 93 8.75 -10.23 9.15
N ALA A 94 7.70 -11.03 9.24
CA ALA A 94 6.56 -10.73 10.11
C ALA A 94 6.90 -10.89 11.60
N SER A 95 7.90 -11.73 11.92
CA SER A 95 8.43 -11.88 13.28
C SER A 95 9.79 -11.20 13.43
N ARG A 96 9.91 -10.30 14.42
CA ARG A 96 11.17 -9.60 14.76
C ARG A 96 12.26 -10.52 15.33
N ILE A 97 11.90 -11.73 15.75
CA ILE A 97 12.81 -12.70 16.38
C ILE A 97 13.44 -13.63 15.33
N ALA A 98 12.87 -13.71 14.13
CA ALA A 98 13.39 -14.53 13.05
C ALA A 98 14.48 -13.78 12.27
N SER A 99 15.50 -14.51 11.81
CA SER A 99 16.44 -13.98 10.81
C SER A 99 15.71 -13.61 9.52
N PRO A 100 16.16 -12.59 8.78
CA PRO A 100 15.59 -12.28 7.48
C PRO A 100 15.57 -13.51 6.58
N SER A 101 14.38 -13.94 6.17
CA SER A 101 14.26 -15.04 5.22
C SER A 101 14.84 -14.61 3.87
N ALA A 102 15.41 -15.55 3.10
CA ALA A 102 15.89 -15.26 1.75
C ALA A 102 14.79 -14.65 0.86
N ILE A 103 13.53 -15.02 1.12
CA ILE A 103 12.33 -14.44 0.50
C ILE A 103 12.18 -12.96 0.86
N ALA A 104 12.27 -12.60 2.14
CA ALA A 104 12.15 -11.21 2.59
C ALA A 104 13.23 -10.32 1.96
N THR A 105 14.48 -10.78 1.92
CA THR A 105 15.59 -10.04 1.29
C THR A 105 15.33 -9.81 -0.20
N ARG A 106 14.96 -10.87 -0.93
CA ARG A 106 14.70 -10.79 -2.37
C ARG A 106 13.50 -9.89 -2.70
N LEU A 107 12.39 -10.05 -1.98
CA LEU A 107 11.22 -9.19 -2.17
C LEU A 107 11.49 -7.75 -1.73
N SER A 108 12.25 -7.52 -0.66
CA SER A 108 12.68 -6.16 -0.27
C SER A 108 13.43 -5.45 -1.39
N GLN A 109 14.34 -6.15 -2.08
CA GLN A 109 15.04 -5.59 -3.23
C GLN A 109 14.07 -5.22 -4.35
N ALA A 110 13.14 -6.11 -4.68
CA ALA A 110 12.14 -5.88 -5.73
C ALA A 110 11.29 -4.62 -5.46
N PHE A 111 10.79 -4.49 -4.23
CA PHE A 111 9.93 -3.38 -3.83
C PHE A 111 10.69 -2.04 -3.69
N ALA A 112 12.04 -2.05 -3.68
CA ALA A 112 12.85 -0.84 -3.58
C ALA A 112 13.04 -0.09 -4.91
N PHE A 113 12.86 -0.75 -6.05
CA PHE A 113 13.11 -0.17 -7.39
C PHE A 113 11.96 0.68 -7.94
N ASP A 114 10.88 0.88 -7.17
CA ASP A 114 9.69 1.67 -7.51
C ASP A 114 9.01 1.34 -8.87
N ASP A 115 9.40 0.27 -9.58
CA ASP A 115 8.69 -0.24 -10.76
C ASP A 115 7.76 -1.40 -10.38
N PRO A 116 6.43 -1.23 -10.52
CA PRO A 116 5.49 -2.32 -10.33
C PRO A 116 5.74 -3.54 -11.23
N THR A 117 6.23 -3.35 -12.45
CA THR A 117 6.46 -4.44 -13.41
C THR A 117 7.53 -5.38 -12.91
N ASP A 118 8.66 -4.84 -12.48
CA ASP A 118 9.75 -5.62 -11.89
C ASP A 118 9.34 -6.27 -10.58
N THR A 119 8.57 -5.56 -9.74
CA THR A 119 8.01 -6.12 -8.51
C THR A 119 7.12 -7.34 -8.78
N ILE A 120 6.22 -7.26 -9.77
CA ILE A 120 5.33 -8.37 -10.16
C ILE A 120 6.15 -9.53 -10.74
N ARG A 121 7.18 -9.25 -11.54
CA ARG A 121 8.07 -10.28 -12.08
C ARG A 121 8.79 -11.01 -10.96
N GLU A 122 9.28 -10.29 -9.96
CA GLU A 122 10.01 -10.90 -8.85
C GLU A 122 9.10 -11.71 -7.91
N LEU A 123 7.87 -11.24 -7.67
CA LEU A 123 6.84 -12.07 -7.02
C LEU A 123 6.64 -13.38 -7.77
N SER A 124 6.62 -13.34 -9.10
CA SER A 124 6.53 -14.56 -9.92
C SER A 124 7.73 -15.49 -9.73
N THR A 125 8.95 -14.93 -9.74
CA THR A 125 10.18 -15.69 -9.51
C THR A 125 10.14 -16.41 -8.16
N VAL A 126 9.77 -15.69 -7.09
CA VAL A 126 9.65 -16.26 -5.75
C VAL A 126 8.59 -17.35 -5.68
N VAL A 127 7.41 -17.14 -6.27
CA VAL A 127 6.33 -18.15 -6.29
C VAL A 127 6.75 -19.39 -7.07
N LYS A 128 7.39 -19.22 -8.23
CA LYS A 128 7.88 -20.34 -9.07
C LYS A 128 9.01 -21.13 -8.42
N SER A 129 9.76 -20.53 -7.49
CA SER A 129 10.80 -21.24 -6.74
C SER A 129 10.25 -22.06 -5.56
N GLN A 130 8.95 -22.00 -5.27
CA GLN A 130 8.31 -22.79 -4.21
C GLN A 130 7.66 -24.06 -4.76
N ASN A 131 7.30 -24.98 -3.85
CA ASN A 131 6.34 -26.03 -4.18
C ASN A 131 4.94 -25.42 -4.35
N VAL A 132 4.57 -25.14 -5.60
CA VAL A 132 3.30 -24.47 -5.94
C VAL A 132 2.07 -25.27 -5.49
N THR A 133 2.16 -26.60 -5.39
CA THR A 133 1.05 -27.42 -4.87
C THR A 133 0.82 -27.18 -3.38
N SER A 134 1.88 -27.18 -2.57
CA SER A 134 1.79 -26.86 -1.14
C SER A 134 1.35 -25.41 -0.92
N LEU A 135 1.92 -24.48 -1.68
CA LEU A 135 1.58 -23.06 -1.63
C LEU A 135 0.09 -22.82 -1.94
N ALA A 136 -0.44 -23.45 -2.99
CA ALA A 136 -1.85 -23.34 -3.35
C ALA A 136 -2.77 -23.83 -2.22
N ARG A 137 -2.40 -24.94 -1.57
CA ARG A 137 -3.14 -25.49 -0.42
C ARG A 137 -3.13 -24.53 0.77
N GLU A 138 -1.98 -23.96 1.11
CA GLU A 138 -1.85 -23.00 2.21
C GLU A 138 -2.60 -21.69 1.94
N LEU A 139 -2.62 -21.23 0.70
CA LEU A 139 -3.40 -20.08 0.25
C LEU A 139 -4.91 -20.37 0.16
N GLY A 140 -5.34 -21.63 0.24
CA GLY A 140 -6.74 -22.03 0.08
C GLY A 140 -7.29 -21.80 -1.33
N ILE A 141 -6.45 -21.87 -2.37
CA ILE A 141 -6.84 -21.59 -3.76
C ILE A 141 -6.36 -22.68 -4.73
N MET A 142 -6.94 -22.74 -5.91
CA MET A 142 -6.48 -23.68 -6.93
C MET A 142 -5.07 -23.33 -7.43
N ARG A 143 -4.26 -24.36 -7.73
CA ARG A 143 -2.93 -24.20 -8.33
C ARG A 143 -2.97 -23.36 -9.62
N THR A 144 -4.02 -23.52 -10.43
CA THR A 144 -4.24 -22.72 -11.64
C THR A 144 -4.46 -21.24 -11.33
N THR A 145 -5.12 -20.92 -10.22
CA THR A 145 -5.28 -19.54 -9.73
C THR A 145 -3.96 -18.94 -9.26
N VAL A 146 -3.06 -19.74 -8.68
CA VAL A 146 -1.69 -19.28 -8.34
C VAL A 146 -0.97 -18.83 -9.62
N TYR A 147 -0.96 -19.65 -10.67
CA TYR A 147 -0.31 -19.28 -11.94
C TYR A 147 -0.95 -18.08 -12.62
N LYS A 148 -2.28 -17.97 -12.62
CA LYS A 148 -2.98 -16.82 -13.22
C LYS A 148 -2.69 -15.51 -12.48
N THR A 149 -2.58 -15.56 -11.16
CA THR A 149 -2.39 -14.37 -10.31
C THR A 149 -0.91 -13.98 -10.19
N PHE A 150 -0.02 -14.95 -9.99
CA PHE A 150 1.40 -14.73 -9.71
C PHE A 150 2.32 -15.23 -10.85
N GLY A 151 1.77 -15.40 -12.06
CA GLY A 151 2.52 -15.84 -13.24
C GLY A 151 3.49 -14.79 -13.79
N GLY A 152 3.40 -13.55 -13.33
CA GLY A 152 4.23 -12.41 -13.74
C GLY A 152 3.65 -11.55 -14.86
N THR A 153 2.46 -11.90 -15.36
CA THR A 153 1.81 -11.22 -16.51
C THR A 153 0.55 -10.44 -16.11
N VAL A 154 0.05 -10.65 -14.90
CA VAL A 154 -1.12 -9.99 -14.34
C VAL A 154 -0.69 -9.20 -13.12
N ASP A 155 -1.25 -8.00 -12.97
CA ASP A 155 -1.10 -7.19 -11.77
C ASP A 155 -2.04 -7.70 -10.67
N PRO A 156 -1.50 -8.35 -9.62
CA PRO A 156 -2.31 -8.98 -8.60
C PRO A 156 -3.04 -7.95 -7.74
N GLN A 157 -4.19 -8.35 -7.21
CA GLN A 157 -4.86 -7.58 -6.17
C GLN A 157 -4.03 -7.58 -4.87
N LEU A 158 -4.11 -6.49 -4.10
CA LEU A 158 -3.40 -6.34 -2.85
C LEU A 158 -3.76 -7.47 -1.87
N SER A 159 -5.04 -7.86 -1.76
CA SER A 159 -5.43 -8.98 -0.89
C SER A 159 -4.67 -10.27 -1.19
N ARG A 160 -4.45 -10.58 -2.47
CA ARG A 160 -3.73 -11.79 -2.90
C ARG A 160 -2.28 -11.72 -2.49
N VAL A 161 -1.65 -10.56 -2.64
CA VAL A 161 -0.27 -10.32 -2.21
C VAL A 161 -0.14 -10.46 -0.70
N LEU A 162 -1.08 -9.88 0.07
CA LEU A 162 -1.09 -9.99 1.52
C LEU A 162 -1.28 -11.44 2.00
N SER A 163 -2.19 -12.21 1.38
CA SER A 163 -2.32 -13.65 1.68
C SER A 163 -1.04 -14.43 1.37
N LEU A 164 -0.35 -14.09 0.28
CA LEU A 164 0.95 -14.69 -0.05
C LEU A 164 2.02 -14.35 0.98
N PHE A 165 2.02 -13.11 1.46
CA PHE A 165 2.97 -12.63 2.47
C PHE A 165 2.74 -13.31 3.81
N GLU A 166 1.47 -13.53 4.18
CA GLU A 166 1.08 -14.30 5.35
C GLU A 166 1.63 -15.74 5.29
N THR A 167 1.51 -16.42 4.14
CA THR A 167 2.09 -17.75 3.93
C THR A 167 3.62 -17.74 4.05
N PHE A 168 4.28 -16.71 3.51
CA PHE A 168 5.74 -16.57 3.58
C PHE A 168 6.25 -15.99 4.90
N ARG A 169 5.37 -15.67 5.85
CA ARG A 169 5.70 -15.03 7.14
C ARG A 169 6.50 -13.74 6.94
N VAL A 170 6.14 -12.98 5.91
CA VAL A 170 6.64 -11.65 5.63
C VAL A 170 5.49 -10.65 5.65
N ARG A 171 5.81 -9.36 5.61
CA ARG A 171 4.83 -8.28 5.60
C ARG A 171 5.36 -7.08 4.85
N LEU A 172 4.44 -6.20 4.45
CA LEU A 172 4.80 -4.88 3.96
C LEU A 172 5.14 -3.96 5.13
N GLU A 173 6.28 -3.30 5.03
CA GLU A 173 6.65 -2.15 5.84
C GLU A 173 6.75 -0.95 4.91
N VAL A 174 6.24 0.19 5.35
CA VAL A 174 6.32 1.44 4.60
C VAL A 174 7.39 2.31 5.25
N VAL A 175 8.33 2.80 4.44
CA VAL A 175 9.44 3.65 4.89
C VAL A 175 9.45 4.98 4.14
N PRO A 176 9.94 6.07 4.74
CA PRO A 176 10.14 7.33 4.01
C PRO A 176 11.10 7.12 2.83
N SER A 177 10.81 7.78 1.70
CA SER A 177 11.75 7.81 0.57
C SER A 177 12.98 8.63 0.93
N THR A 178 14.18 8.05 0.76
CA THR A 178 15.46 8.74 0.95
C THR A 178 15.72 9.81 -0.10
N GLU A 179 15.13 9.65 -1.30
CA GLU A 179 15.15 10.61 -2.39
C GLU A 179 13.71 11.07 -2.67
N PRO A 180 13.21 12.10 -1.97
CA PRO A 180 11.88 12.60 -2.20
C PRO A 180 11.78 13.17 -3.61
N LYS A 181 10.73 12.78 -4.34
CA LYS A 181 10.42 13.40 -5.63
C LYS A 181 10.14 14.88 -5.38
N ALA A 182 10.92 15.78 -5.99
CA ALA A 182 10.73 17.23 -5.86
C ALA A 182 9.31 17.59 -6.33
N ARG A 183 8.55 18.30 -5.48
CA ARG A 183 7.14 18.61 -5.74
C ARG A 183 6.87 20.11 -5.56
N PRO A 184 6.02 20.70 -6.42
CA PRO A 184 5.49 22.02 -6.12
C PRO A 184 4.70 21.98 -4.80
N PRO A 185 4.74 23.06 -3.99
CA PRO A 185 4.04 23.11 -2.72
C PRO A 185 2.56 22.80 -2.93
N ARG A 186 2.05 21.80 -2.20
CA ARG A 186 0.64 21.41 -2.28
C ARG A 186 -0.22 22.51 -1.65
N PRO A 187 -1.12 23.17 -2.39
CA PRO A 187 -2.12 24.03 -1.77
C PRO A 187 -2.92 23.22 -0.74
N LYS A 188 -3.01 23.77 0.48
CA LYS A 188 -3.82 23.22 1.58
C LYS A 188 -5.26 22.99 1.07
N LEU A 189 -5.93 21.96 1.59
CA LEU A 189 -7.32 21.63 1.24
C LEU A 189 -8.15 22.92 1.18
N GLY A 190 -8.97 23.08 0.12
CA GLY A 190 -9.78 24.27 -0.10
C GLY A 190 -10.61 24.66 1.13
N ARG A 191 -10.94 25.96 1.21
CA ARG A 191 -11.55 26.70 2.34
C ARG A 191 -12.36 25.81 3.32
N PRO A 192 -12.07 25.85 4.64
CA PRO A 192 -12.88 25.14 5.62
C PRO A 192 -14.37 25.48 5.44
N ARG A 193 -15.24 24.48 5.58
CA ARG A 193 -16.69 24.70 5.51
C ARG A 193 -17.06 25.80 6.50
N LYS A 194 -17.76 26.83 6.02
CA LYS A 194 -18.26 27.93 6.83
C LYS A 194 -19.05 27.32 7.99
N THR A 195 -18.58 27.48 9.22
CA THR A 195 -19.43 27.26 10.40
C THR A 195 -20.62 28.19 10.23
N LEU A 196 -21.83 27.61 10.17
CA LEU A 196 -23.07 28.36 10.28
C LEU A 196 -23.04 28.99 11.67
N VAL A 197 -22.62 30.26 11.73
CA VAL A 197 -22.88 31.10 12.88
C VAL A 197 -24.41 31.22 12.93
N GLU A 198 -25.03 30.60 13.94
CA GLU A 198 -26.42 30.86 14.27
C GLU A 198 -26.58 32.37 14.42
N ARG A 199 -27.43 32.95 13.56
CA ARG A 199 -27.82 34.36 13.66
C ARG A 199 -28.81 34.50 14.83
N PRO A 200 -28.79 35.64 15.53
CA PRO A 200 -29.39 35.83 16.85
C PRO A 200 -30.90 35.59 16.88
#